data_AF-A0A1H2QBI2-F1
#
_entry.id   AF-A0A1H2QBI2-F1
#
_cell.length_a   1.000
_cell.length_b   1.000
_cell.length_c   1.000
_cell.angle_alpha   90.00
_cell.angle_beta   90.00
_cell.angle_gamma   90.00
#
_symmetry.space_group_name_H-M   'P 1'
#
loop_
_entity.id
_entity.type
_entity.pdbx_description
1 polymer ?
#
loop_
_entity_poly.entity_id
_entity_poly.type
_entity_poly.pdbx_seq_one_letter_code
_entity_poly.pdbx_strand_id
1 'polypeptide(L)'
;MNCTEVDELLRELRRRGGVFYAFGPKDDPEVVVHAHLWPTCADVVILRGEDDATAYRTPTMPGADVFAPVLVSWQYHAPAAWTLRAVLTLPTPGDVHAPISVLKPDPLCFLALDLRRPVTIRSTPHTEPPLPRRADDVERLLPTSEPSYPPTIRAR
;
A
#
# COMPACT_ATOMS: atom_id res chain seq x y z
N MET A 1 -19.96 -7.64 -2.51
CA MET A 1 -19.14 -6.46 -2.19
C MET A 1 -19.00 -5.66 -3.46
N ASN A 2 -19.70 -4.53 -3.57
CA ASN A 2 -19.51 -3.63 -4.70
C ASN A 2 -18.23 -2.84 -4.44
N CYS A 3 -17.15 -3.29 -5.06
CA CYS A 3 -15.93 -2.51 -5.14
C CYS A 3 -16.19 -1.29 -6.01
N THR A 4 -16.03 -0.10 -5.44
CA THR A 4 -16.08 1.13 -6.24
C THR A 4 -14.84 1.19 -7.15
N GLU A 5 -14.91 1.98 -8.22
CA GLU A 5 -13.75 2.18 -9.10
C GLU A 5 -12.52 2.70 -8.32
N VAL A 6 -12.75 3.59 -7.35
CA VAL A 6 -11.69 4.11 -6.48
C VAL A 6 -11.02 2.98 -5.69
N ASP A 7 -11.79 2.01 -5.19
CA ASP A 7 -11.23 0.84 -4.48
C ASP A 7 -10.34 -0.02 -5.38
N GLU A 8 -10.67 -0.14 -6.66
CA GLU A 8 -9.87 -0.89 -7.63
C GLU A 8 -8.56 -0.18 -7.94
N LEU A 9 -8.62 1.13 -8.14
CA LEU A 9 -7.44 1.97 -8.36
C LEU A 9 -6.52 1.99 -7.13
N LEU A 10 -7.09 2.06 -5.92
CA LEU A 10 -6.32 1.97 -4.67
C LEU A 10 -5.67 0.60 -4.49
N ARG A 11 -6.39 -0.48 -4.82
CA ARG A 11 -5.82 -1.84 -4.83
C ARG A 11 -4.65 -1.91 -5.81
N GLU A 12 -4.79 -1.34 -7.00
CA GLU A 12 -3.70 -1.29 -7.97
C GLU A 12 -2.50 -0.49 -7.46
N LEU A 13 -2.74 0.69 -6.87
CA LEU A 13 -1.68 1.52 -6.28
C LEU A 13 -0.91 0.76 -5.20
N ARG A 14 -1.63 -0.01 -4.36
CA ARG A 14 -1.04 -0.88 -3.34
C ARG A 14 -0.26 -2.05 -3.92
N ARG A 15 -0.72 -2.66 -5.02
CA ARG A 15 0.02 -3.72 -5.72
C ARG A 15 1.37 -3.23 -6.25
N ARG A 16 1.46 -1.97 -6.67
CA ARG A 16 2.71 -1.34 -7.12
C ARG A 16 3.66 -0.99 -5.98
N GLY A 17 3.27 -1.19 -4.72
CA GLY A 17 4.12 -0.92 -3.55
C GLY A 17 4.04 0.54 -3.09
N GLY A 18 5.04 0.97 -2.32
CA GLY A 18 5.02 2.26 -1.62
C GLY A 18 4.42 2.18 -0.21
N VAL A 19 4.23 3.35 0.41
CA VAL A 19 3.76 3.46 1.80
C VAL A 19 2.48 4.28 1.85
N PHE A 20 1.50 3.79 2.60
CA PHE A 20 0.29 4.53 2.92
C PHE A 20 0.39 5.15 4.31
N TYR A 21 -0.04 6.40 4.41
CA TYR A 21 -0.17 7.18 5.63
C TYR A 21 -1.64 7.58 5.76
N ALA A 22 -2.19 7.46 6.95
CA ALA A 22 -3.50 8.00 7.28
C ALA A 22 -3.31 9.10 8.34
N PHE A 23 -3.99 10.22 8.13
CA PHE A 23 -4.00 11.38 9.01
C PHE A 23 -5.43 11.71 9.41
N GLY A 24 -5.63 12.13 10.66
CA GLY A 24 -6.94 12.30 11.27
C GLY A 24 -7.30 11.17 12.25
N PRO A 25 -8.57 11.10 12.70
CA PRO A 25 -9.06 10.03 13.56
C PRO A 25 -8.79 8.65 12.96
N LYS A 26 -8.41 7.68 13.80
CA LYS A 26 -8.04 6.33 13.36
C LYS A 26 -9.18 5.62 12.60
N ASP A 27 -10.41 5.83 13.04
CA ASP A 27 -11.60 5.16 12.50
C ASP A 27 -12.28 5.95 11.38
N ASP A 28 -11.82 7.18 11.13
CA ASP A 28 -12.35 8.08 10.09
C ASP A 28 -11.23 9.04 9.63
N PRO A 29 -10.25 8.54 8.84
CA PRO A 29 -9.11 9.33 8.44
C PRO A 29 -9.55 10.43 7.47
N GLU A 30 -9.28 11.67 7.82
CA GLU A 30 -9.57 12.84 6.98
C GLU A 30 -8.70 12.88 5.73
N VAL A 31 -7.48 12.33 5.82
CA VAL A 31 -6.54 12.33 4.70
C VAL A 31 -5.82 10.99 4.60
N VAL A 32 -5.83 10.41 3.41
CA VAL A 32 -5.03 9.23 3.06
C VAL A 32 -3.97 9.62 2.04
N VAL A 33 -2.74 9.21 2.30
CA VAL A 33 -1.59 9.56 1.46
C VAL A 33 -0.87 8.31 1.04
N HIS A 34 -0.52 8.22 -0.23
CA HIS A 34 0.37 7.20 -0.76
C HIS A 34 1.66 7.86 -1.23
N ALA A 35 2.80 7.29 -0.88
CA ALA A 35 4.09 7.69 -1.40
C ALA A 35 4.82 6.48 -1.98
N HIS A 36 5.14 6.55 -3.27
CA HIS A 36 6.01 5.60 -3.96
C HIS A 36 7.40 6.24 -4.13
N LEU A 37 8.40 5.67 -3.45
CA LEU A 37 9.78 6.15 -3.51
C LEU A 37 10.53 5.48 -4.66
N TRP A 38 11.06 6.31 -5.55
CA TRP A 38 12.02 5.94 -6.58
C TRP A 38 13.44 6.33 -6.14
N PRO A 39 14.49 5.89 -6.86
CA PRO A 39 15.87 6.24 -6.50
C PRO A 39 16.17 7.75 -6.44
N THR A 40 15.47 8.58 -7.23
CA THR A 40 15.75 10.03 -7.36
C THR A 40 14.53 10.93 -7.15
N CYS A 41 13.34 10.35 -6.99
CA CYS A 41 12.10 11.10 -6.77
C CYS A 41 11.06 10.28 -6.02
N ALA A 42 9.94 10.90 -5.70
CA ALA A 42 8.77 10.26 -5.13
C ALA A 42 7.53 10.64 -5.94
N ASP A 43 6.67 9.66 -6.17
CA ASP A 43 5.29 9.91 -6.57
C ASP A 43 4.41 9.92 -5.32
N VAL A 44 3.66 10.99 -5.12
CA VAL A 44 2.82 11.18 -3.95
C VAL A 44 1.38 11.38 -4.41
N VAL A 45 0.45 10.72 -3.73
CA VAL A 45 -0.99 10.93 -3.86
C VAL A 45 -1.53 11.34 -2.51
N ILE A 46 -2.31 12.41 -2.47
CA ILE A 46 -3.04 12.89 -1.30
C ILE A 46 -4.53 12.81 -1.63
N LEU A 47 -5.28 12.06 -0.84
CA LEU A 47 -6.72 11.89 -0.92
C LEU A 47 -7.35 12.56 0.28
N ARG A 48 -8.18 13.58 0.04
CA ARG A 48 -8.95 14.33 1.06
C ARG A 48 -10.45 14.03 0.99
N GLY A 49 -10.87 13.33 -0.05
CA GLY A 49 -12.24 12.89 -0.29
C GLY A 49 -12.38 12.35 -1.71
N GLU A 50 -13.58 11.92 -2.07
CA GLU A 50 -13.87 11.41 -3.42
C GLU A 50 -13.70 12.48 -4.49
N ASP A 51 -13.99 13.75 -4.17
CA ASP A 51 -13.93 14.89 -5.09
C ASP A 51 -12.67 15.76 -4.94
N ASP A 52 -11.83 15.52 -3.93
CA ASP A 52 -10.59 16.27 -3.69
C ASP A 52 -9.41 15.33 -3.51
N ALA A 53 -8.60 15.25 -4.56
CA ALA A 53 -7.33 14.57 -4.55
C ALA A 53 -6.25 15.34 -5.31
N THR A 54 -5.01 15.06 -4.96
CA THR A 54 -3.83 15.63 -5.61
C THR A 54 -2.77 14.55 -5.77
N ALA A 55 -2.12 14.52 -6.92
CA ALA A 55 -0.94 13.70 -7.13
C ALA A 55 0.21 14.56 -7.68
N TYR A 56 1.43 14.23 -7.32
CA TYR A 56 2.62 14.92 -7.82
C TYR A 56 3.85 14.04 -7.79
N ARG A 57 4.84 14.42 -8.62
CA ARG A 57 6.20 13.87 -8.58
C ARG A 57 7.16 14.93 -8.07
N THR A 58 7.90 14.63 -7.01
CA THR A 58 8.90 15.53 -6.41
C THR A 58 10.27 14.85 -6.31
N PRO A 59 11.39 15.53 -6.57
CA PRO A 59 12.71 14.94 -6.36
C PRO A 59 12.94 14.56 -4.91
N THR A 60 13.70 13.49 -4.70
CA THR A 60 14.15 13.06 -3.37
C THR A 60 15.64 13.33 -3.25
N MET A 61 16.00 14.12 -2.25
CA MET A 61 17.38 14.40 -1.83
C MET A 61 17.53 14.01 -0.36
N PRO A 62 18.74 13.81 0.17
CA PRO A 62 18.92 13.57 1.60
C PRO A 62 18.23 14.65 2.44
N GLY A 63 17.32 14.25 3.33
CA GLY A 63 16.54 15.17 4.17
C GLY A 63 15.31 15.78 3.51
N ALA A 64 14.97 15.40 2.26
CA ALA A 64 13.77 15.89 1.59
C ALA A 64 12.49 15.38 2.28
N ASP A 65 11.55 16.30 2.49
CA ASP A 65 10.21 16.01 2.96
C ASP A 65 9.27 15.94 1.76
N VAL A 66 8.91 14.72 1.37
CA VAL A 66 8.04 14.49 0.21
C VAL A 66 6.62 15.04 0.39
N PHE A 67 6.21 15.39 1.62
CA PHE A 67 4.90 15.97 1.92
C PHE A 67 4.91 17.50 2.01
N ALA A 68 6.08 18.12 1.91
CA ALA A 68 6.27 19.56 1.75
C ALA A 68 7.26 19.81 0.59
N PRO A 69 6.87 19.48 -0.65
CA PRO A 69 7.78 19.58 -1.78
C PRO A 69 8.19 21.04 -2.01
N VAL A 70 9.47 21.26 -2.32
CA VAL A 70 9.98 22.58 -2.76
C VAL A 70 9.77 22.77 -4.26
N LEU A 71 9.82 21.67 -5.02
CA LEU A 71 9.60 21.65 -6.46
C LEU A 71 8.96 20.32 -6.88
N VAL A 72 8.23 20.35 -8.00
CA VAL A 72 7.64 19.16 -8.61
C VAL A 72 7.95 19.11 -10.10
N SER A 73 8.07 17.91 -10.65
CA SER A 73 8.21 17.73 -12.10
C SER A 73 6.88 17.47 -12.81
N TRP A 74 5.85 17.15 -12.02
CA TRP A 74 4.49 16.93 -12.44
C TRP A 74 3.55 17.09 -11.24
N GLN A 75 2.37 17.63 -11.48
CA GLN A 75 1.29 17.71 -10.49
C GLN A 75 -0.07 17.65 -11.18
N TYR A 76 -1.07 17.11 -10.48
CA TYR A 76 -2.42 16.90 -10.99
C TYR A 76 -3.43 16.97 -9.84
N HIS A 77 -4.54 17.68 -10.06
CA HIS A 77 -5.55 17.97 -9.05
C HIS A 77 -6.95 17.72 -9.64
N ALA A 78 -7.67 16.75 -9.08
CA ALA A 78 -8.97 16.31 -9.58
C ALA A 78 -9.64 15.39 -8.55
N PRO A 79 -10.91 14.96 -8.78
CA PRO A 79 -11.52 13.87 -8.03
C PRO A 79 -10.64 12.61 -7.96
N ALA A 80 -10.78 11.83 -6.89
CA ALA A 80 -9.92 10.71 -6.53
C ALA A 80 -9.71 9.72 -7.68
N ALA A 81 -10.80 9.33 -8.37
CA ALA A 81 -10.71 8.39 -9.50
C ALA A 81 -9.81 8.92 -10.64
N TRP A 82 -9.91 10.21 -10.97
CA TRP A 82 -9.08 10.81 -12.02
C TRP A 82 -7.64 10.98 -11.58
N THR A 83 -7.42 11.43 -10.35
CA THR A 83 -6.08 11.60 -9.78
C THR A 83 -5.33 10.26 -9.67
N LEU A 84 -6.01 9.21 -9.22
CA LEU A 84 -5.44 7.86 -9.14
C LEU A 84 -5.12 7.29 -10.53
N ARG A 85 -6.00 7.48 -11.53
CA ARG A 85 -5.68 7.09 -12.91
C ARG A 85 -4.43 7.83 -13.41
N ALA A 86 -4.35 9.13 -13.19
CA ALA A 86 -3.26 9.97 -13.69
C ALA A 86 -1.90 9.53 -13.12
N VAL A 87 -1.81 9.22 -11.83
CA VAL A 87 -0.55 8.72 -11.24
C VAL A 87 -0.25 7.28 -11.65
N LEU A 88 -1.26 6.42 -11.83
CA LEU A 88 -1.07 5.04 -12.28
C LEU A 88 -0.64 4.94 -13.76
N THR A 89 -0.89 5.98 -14.55
CA THR A 89 -0.42 6.08 -15.94
C THR A 89 0.81 6.97 -16.10
N LEU A 90 1.32 7.54 -15.00
CA LEU A 90 2.52 8.36 -15.02
C LEU A 90 3.73 7.50 -15.44
N PRO A 91 4.47 7.88 -16.50
CA PRO A 91 5.66 7.15 -16.89
C PRO A 91 6.68 7.07 -15.75
N THR A 92 7.36 5.93 -15.64
CA THR A 92 8.35 5.73 -14.58
C THR A 92 9.52 6.70 -14.73
N PRO A 93 10.19 7.11 -13.64
CA PRO A 93 11.35 7.98 -13.74
C PRO A 93 12.44 7.36 -14.61
N GLY A 94 13.00 8.16 -15.53
CA GLY A 94 14.00 7.71 -16.51
C GLY A 94 13.42 7.23 -17.84
N ASP A 95 12.09 7.07 -17.95
CA ASP A 95 11.42 6.88 -19.25
C ASP A 95 11.54 8.14 -20.13
N VAL A 96 11.56 7.97 -21.45
CA VAL A 96 11.67 9.07 -22.43
C VAL A 96 10.48 10.05 -22.36
N HIS A 97 9.33 9.59 -21.89
CA HIS A 97 8.13 10.38 -21.70
C HIS A 97 7.90 10.80 -20.25
N ALA A 98 8.84 10.51 -19.34
CA ALA A 98 8.73 10.95 -17.95
C ALA A 98 8.74 12.49 -17.86
N PRO A 99 7.84 13.09 -17.07
CA PRO A 99 7.87 14.54 -16.87
C PRO A 99 9.16 14.99 -16.16
N ILE A 100 9.89 15.89 -16.83
CA ILE A 100 11.16 16.49 -16.36
C ILE A 100 11.07 18.00 -16.14
N SER A 101 9.85 18.55 -16.16
CA SER A 101 9.62 19.99 -15.91
C SER A 101 10.11 20.39 -14.51
N VAL A 102 10.35 21.67 -14.30
CA VAL A 102 10.60 22.24 -12.97
C VAL A 102 9.47 23.20 -12.68
N LEU A 103 8.55 22.79 -11.80
CA LEU A 103 7.35 23.54 -11.47
C LEU A 103 7.37 23.95 -10.00
N LYS A 104 6.78 25.13 -9.74
CA LYS A 104 6.39 25.50 -8.38
C LYS A 104 5.24 24.58 -7.95
N PRO A 105 5.32 23.93 -6.77
CA PRO A 105 4.24 23.10 -6.27
C PRO A 105 3.00 23.95 -5.97
N ASP A 106 1.84 23.42 -6.33
CA ASP A 106 0.56 23.97 -5.91
C ASP A 106 0.40 23.82 -4.37
N PRO A 107 -0.28 24.77 -3.68
CA PRO A 107 -0.57 24.65 -2.25
C PRO A 107 -1.22 23.31 -1.84
N LEU A 108 -1.98 22.66 -2.72
CA LEU A 108 -2.60 21.35 -2.47
C LEU A 108 -1.61 20.19 -2.35
N CYS A 109 -0.36 20.38 -2.78
CA CYS A 109 0.72 19.40 -2.64
C CYS A 109 1.29 19.34 -1.22
N PHE A 110 0.95 20.30 -0.36
CA PHE A 110 1.47 20.40 1.00
C PHE A 110 0.51 19.74 2.00
N LEU A 111 1.04 18.89 2.86
CA LEU A 111 0.34 18.43 4.07
C LEU A 111 0.86 19.20 5.27
N ALA A 112 -0.03 19.91 5.96
CA ALA A 112 0.33 20.69 7.13
C ALA A 112 0.83 19.77 8.26
N LEU A 113 1.90 20.19 8.97
CA LEU A 113 2.61 19.37 9.96
C LEU A 113 1.74 18.97 11.17
N ASP A 114 0.74 19.76 11.49
CA ASP A 114 -0.26 19.52 12.53
C ASP A 114 -1.14 18.31 12.23
N LEU A 115 -1.44 18.06 10.95
CA LEU A 115 -2.12 16.85 10.49
C LEU A 115 -1.19 15.63 10.52
N ARG A 116 0.14 15.82 10.50
CA ARG A 116 1.12 14.73 10.34
C ARG A 116 1.44 13.96 11.62
N ARG A 117 0.46 13.63 12.45
CA ARG A 117 0.62 12.58 13.47
C ARG A 117 0.50 11.22 12.77
N PRO A 118 1.61 10.55 12.41
CA PRO A 118 1.53 9.46 11.46
C PRO A 118 0.96 8.23 12.16
N VAL A 119 -0.20 7.74 11.69
CA VAL A 119 -0.52 6.33 11.83
C VAL A 119 -0.07 5.66 10.55
N THR A 120 1.11 5.04 10.58
CA THR A 120 1.57 4.25 9.44
C THR A 120 0.73 2.98 9.39
N ILE A 121 -0.13 2.86 8.38
CA ILE A 121 -0.84 1.61 8.12
C ILE A 121 0.11 0.72 7.33
N ARG A 122 0.87 -0.10 8.04
CA ARG A 122 1.54 -1.24 7.44
C ARG A 122 0.48 -2.25 7.05
N SER A 123 0.19 -2.26 5.77
CA SER A 123 -0.54 -3.31 5.10
C SER A 123 0.16 -4.65 5.35
N THR A 124 -0.38 -5.51 6.22
CA THR A 124 0.00 -6.92 6.19
C THR A 124 -0.37 -7.48 4.81
N PRO A 125 0.45 -8.35 4.21
CA PRO A 125 -0.01 -9.11 3.06
C PRO A 125 -1.30 -9.83 3.47
N HIS A 126 -2.31 -9.77 2.62
CA HIS A 126 -3.49 -10.61 2.78
C HIS A 126 -3.01 -12.06 2.62
N THR A 127 -2.72 -12.73 3.74
CA THR A 127 -2.63 -14.18 3.78
C THR A 127 -4.05 -14.67 3.50
N GLU A 128 -4.27 -15.13 2.26
CA GLU A 128 -5.44 -15.93 1.94
C GLU A 128 -5.58 -17.00 3.03
N PRO A 129 -6.73 -17.11 3.72
CA PRO A 129 -6.93 -18.20 4.66
C PRO A 129 -6.71 -19.51 3.90
N PRO A 130 -5.95 -20.48 4.43
CA PRO A 130 -5.72 -21.72 3.73
C PRO A 130 -7.07 -22.30 3.32
N LEU A 131 -7.23 -22.58 2.02
CA LEU A 131 -8.39 -23.29 1.49
C LEU A 131 -8.70 -24.46 2.42
N PRO A 132 -9.97 -24.69 2.81
CA PRO A 132 -10.33 -25.85 3.60
C PRO A 132 -9.81 -27.07 2.84
N ARG A 133 -8.91 -27.83 3.47
CA ARG A 133 -8.44 -29.09 2.91
C ARG A 133 -9.69 -29.88 2.55
N ARG A 134 -9.82 -30.27 1.28
CA ARG A 134 -10.90 -31.16 0.87
C ARG A 134 -10.91 -32.36 1.82
N ALA A 135 -12.10 -32.77 2.21
CA ALA A 135 -12.33 -33.85 3.18
C ALA A 135 -11.82 -35.23 2.72
N ASP A 136 -11.10 -35.31 1.59
CA ASP A 136 -10.69 -36.56 0.96
C ASP A 136 -9.21 -36.93 1.26
N ASP A 137 -8.42 -36.06 1.91
CA ASP A 137 -7.00 -36.32 2.20
C ASP A 137 -6.74 -37.02 3.55
N VAL A 138 -7.78 -37.47 4.26
CA VAL A 138 -7.64 -38.14 5.57
C VAL A 138 -7.50 -39.66 5.52
N GLU A 139 -7.54 -40.28 4.34
CA GLU A 139 -7.56 -41.74 4.21
C GLU A 139 -6.22 -42.37 3.79
N ARG A 140 -5.11 -41.93 4.40
CA ARG A 140 -3.80 -42.64 4.29
C ARG A 140 -3.00 -42.76 5.57
N LEU A 141 -3.65 -42.69 6.73
CA LEU A 141 -3.03 -43.02 8.02
C LEU A 141 -4.05 -43.76 8.90
N LEU A 142 -4.43 -44.97 8.48
CA LEU A 142 -4.99 -45.96 9.41
C LEU A 142 -3.84 -46.83 9.94
N PRO A 143 -3.63 -46.89 11.27
CA PRO A 143 -2.68 -47.82 11.87
C PRO A 143 -3.27 -49.23 11.86
N THR A 144 -2.54 -50.21 11.31
CA THR A 144 -2.85 -51.63 11.51
C THR A 144 -2.49 -52.01 12.94
N SER A 145 -3.52 -52.13 13.78
CA SER A 145 -3.50 -52.89 15.03
C SER A 145 -3.32 -54.38 14.75
N GLU A 146 -2.43 -55.06 15.48
CA GLU A 146 -2.76 -56.20 16.36
C GLU A 146 -1.53 -56.74 17.15
N PRO A 147 -1.74 -57.49 18.25
CA PRO A 147 -0.93 -57.38 19.47
C PRO A 147 -0.06 -58.62 19.78
N SER A 148 0.93 -58.47 20.68
CA SER A 148 1.46 -59.59 21.46
C SER A 148 2.17 -59.10 22.74
N TYR A 149 1.89 -59.76 23.86
CA TYR A 149 2.38 -59.54 25.24
C TYR A 149 3.04 -60.86 25.70
N PRO A 150 3.74 -60.98 26.86
CA PRO A 150 4.91 -60.30 27.46
C PRO A 150 6.00 -61.38 27.79
N PRO A 151 6.76 -61.41 28.92
CA PRO A 151 7.30 -60.39 29.84
C PRO A 151 8.83 -60.53 30.02
N THR A 152 9.51 -59.61 30.72
CA THR A 152 10.59 -60.00 31.67
C THR A 152 10.77 -58.91 32.74
N ILE A 153 10.70 -59.36 33.99
CA ILE A 153 10.97 -58.64 35.25
C ILE A 153 12.46 -58.77 35.58
N ARG A 154 13.09 -57.73 36.16
CA ARG A 154 13.93 -57.70 37.39
C ARG A 154 14.75 -56.40 37.42
N ALA A 155 14.62 -55.52 38.41
CA ALA A 155 14.95 -55.60 39.85
C ALA A 155 16.37 -55.09 40.16
N ARG A 156 16.49 -53.88 40.71
CA ARG A 156 16.92 -53.59 42.09
C ARG A 156 16.91 -52.09 42.37
#